data_AF-M1CUC4-F1
#
_entry.id   AF-M1CUC4-F1
#
_cell.length_a   1.000
_cell.length_b   1.000
_cell.length_c   1.000
_cell.angle_alpha   90.00
_cell.angle_beta   90.00
_cell.angle_gamma   90.00
#
_symmetry.space_group_name_H-M   'P 1'
#
loop_
_entity.id
_entity.type
_entity.pdbx_description
1 polymer ?
#
loop_
_entity_poly.entity_id
_entity_poly.type
_entity_poly.pdbx_seq_one_letter_code
_entity_poly.pdbx_strand_id
1 'polypeptide(L)'
;MSTGNRIWKQPLVDIGTVTAQQAKDWGFSGVMLRGSVVCWDLRKAEPYDVHDQLDHDIPVGTRRDRYDRYCILIEEMRQSVRIIVQCLDQMPSGMIKADDRKLCPPSRSRMKLSMESVVHYRTASGRAVSFVVVLHDSNVLRPRSERACQRTTVVPLLSELDRNHLIH
;
A
#
# COMPACT_ATOMS: atom_id res chain seq x y z
N MET A 1 -18.25 6.43 -16.86
CA MET A 1 -17.95 5.39 -15.85
C MET A 1 -18.61 4.09 -16.26
N SER A 2 -17.84 3.00 -16.35
CA SER A 2 -18.33 1.69 -16.82
C SER A 2 -19.30 0.99 -15.86
N THR A 3 -19.45 1.51 -14.64
CA THR A 3 -20.23 0.91 -13.55
C THR A 3 -21.71 0.69 -13.88
N GLY A 4 -22.32 1.55 -14.70
CA GLY A 4 -23.72 1.42 -15.15
C GLY A 4 -23.90 0.62 -16.44
N ASN A 5 -22.82 0.19 -17.10
CA ASN A 5 -22.90 -0.56 -18.34
C ASN A 5 -23.20 -2.04 -18.06
N ARG A 6 -24.34 -2.52 -18.56
CA ARG A 6 -24.76 -3.92 -18.43
C ARG A 6 -23.73 -4.89 -19.01
N ILE A 7 -23.20 -4.60 -20.19
CA ILE A 7 -22.22 -5.45 -20.89
C ILE A 7 -20.97 -5.65 -20.04
N TRP A 8 -20.59 -4.61 -19.31
CA TRP A 8 -19.40 -4.62 -18.47
C TRP A 8 -19.65 -5.30 -17.11
N LYS A 9 -20.85 -5.17 -16.55
CA LYS A 9 -21.22 -5.78 -15.27
C LYS A 9 -21.46 -7.29 -15.36
N GLN A 10 -22.14 -7.75 -16.42
CA GLN A 10 -22.51 -9.16 -16.61
C GLN A 10 -21.34 -10.16 -16.43
N PRO A 11 -20.15 -9.97 -17.03
CA PRO A 11 -19.03 -10.92 -16.89
C PRO A 11 -18.26 -10.79 -15.57
N LEU A 12 -18.70 -9.95 -14.64
CA LEU A 12 -18.01 -9.71 -13.37
C LEU A 12 -18.81 -10.15 -12.15
N VAL A 13 -20.14 -10.22 -12.30
CA VAL A 13 -21.07 -10.63 -11.25
C VAL A 13 -21.03 -12.14 -11.09
N ASP A 14 -20.99 -12.61 -9.85
CA ASP A 14 -20.96 -14.04 -9.46
C ASP A 14 -19.74 -14.83 -9.98
N ILE A 15 -18.67 -14.14 -10.40
CA ILE A 15 -17.41 -14.75 -10.84
C ILE A 15 -16.30 -14.55 -9.80
N GLY A 16 -15.56 -15.63 -9.50
CA GLY A 16 -14.40 -15.61 -8.61
C GLY A 16 -14.77 -15.24 -7.17
N THR A 17 -15.83 -15.86 -6.65
CA THR A 17 -16.35 -15.64 -5.30
C THR A 17 -15.46 -16.29 -4.25
N VAL A 18 -15.04 -15.52 -3.23
CA VAL A 18 -14.12 -16.01 -2.18
C VAL A 18 -14.71 -15.80 -0.80
N THR A 19 -14.81 -16.86 -0.01
CA THR A 19 -15.28 -16.76 1.39
C THR A 19 -14.24 -16.14 2.30
N ALA A 20 -14.68 -15.54 3.42
CA ALA A 20 -13.78 -14.95 4.40
C ALA A 20 -12.77 -15.95 5.00
N GLN A 21 -13.15 -17.22 5.15
CA GLN A 21 -12.26 -18.26 5.65
C GLN A 21 -11.18 -18.60 4.63
N GLN A 22 -11.56 -18.86 3.37
CA GLN A 22 -10.62 -19.09 2.29
C GLN A 22 -9.64 -17.92 2.11
N ALA A 23 -10.14 -16.68 2.20
CA ALA A 23 -9.29 -15.50 2.12
C ALA A 23 -8.21 -15.46 3.21
N LYS A 24 -8.52 -15.91 4.43
CA LYS A 24 -7.55 -16.01 5.52
C LYS A 24 -6.57 -17.17 5.33
N ASP A 25 -7.07 -18.34 4.95
CA ASP A 25 -6.26 -19.55 4.76
C ASP A 25 -5.25 -19.37 3.61
N TRP A 26 -5.67 -18.67 2.56
CA TRP A 26 -4.83 -18.32 1.41
C TRP A 26 -3.95 -17.09 1.63
N GLY A 27 -4.08 -16.45 2.79
CA GLY A 27 -3.30 -15.28 3.18
C GLY A 27 -3.57 -14.05 2.31
N PHE A 28 -4.77 -13.88 1.75
CA PHE A 28 -5.12 -12.71 0.95
C PHE A 28 -5.03 -11.40 1.74
N SER A 29 -4.74 -10.31 1.03
CA SER A 29 -4.59 -8.99 1.63
C SER A 29 -5.28 -7.90 0.79
N GLY A 30 -5.48 -6.73 1.40
CA GLY A 30 -6.04 -5.56 0.73
C GLY A 30 -7.44 -5.80 0.14
N VAL A 31 -7.62 -5.42 -1.12
CA VAL A 31 -8.92 -5.48 -1.84
C VAL A 31 -9.49 -6.90 -1.90
N MET A 32 -8.64 -7.94 -1.98
CA MET A 32 -9.12 -9.32 -2.03
C MET A 32 -9.81 -9.71 -0.72
N LEU A 33 -9.24 -9.29 0.41
CA LEU A 33 -9.77 -9.60 1.74
C LEU A 33 -11.01 -8.74 2.06
N ARG A 34 -11.01 -7.46 1.66
CA ARG A 34 -12.18 -6.57 1.75
C ARG A 34 -13.34 -7.00 0.85
N GLY A 35 -13.04 -7.55 -0.33
CA GLY A 35 -14.03 -8.16 -1.21
C GLY A 35 -14.75 -9.33 -0.53
N SER A 36 -14.02 -10.11 0.28
CA SER A 36 -14.56 -11.24 1.06
C SER A 36 -15.32 -10.83 2.34
N VAL A 37 -15.75 -9.58 2.48
CA VAL A 37 -16.50 -9.02 3.63
C VAL A 37 -15.66 -8.92 4.92
N VAL A 38 -14.33 -8.98 4.82
CA VAL A 38 -13.45 -8.79 5.98
C VAL A 38 -12.99 -7.33 6.02
N CYS A 39 -13.46 -6.58 7.03
CA CYS A 39 -13.04 -5.19 7.24
C CYS A 39 -11.65 -5.15 7.86
N TRP A 40 -10.61 -5.13 7.01
CA TRP A 40 -9.22 -5.01 7.44
C TRP A 40 -8.44 -4.09 6.49
N ASP A 41 -7.78 -3.10 7.07
CA ASP A 41 -6.87 -2.20 6.38
C ASP A 41 -5.78 -1.75 7.35
N LEU A 42 -4.52 -1.81 6.90
CA LEU A 42 -3.37 -1.45 7.72
C LEU A 42 -3.41 0.02 8.16
N ARG A 43 -3.94 0.92 7.32
CA ARG A 43 -3.95 2.36 7.63
C ARG A 43 -4.82 2.73 8.83
N LYS A 44 -5.78 1.87 9.20
CA LYS A 44 -6.60 2.04 10.41
C LYS A 44 -6.25 1.07 11.53
N ALA A 45 -5.88 -0.17 11.20
CA ALA A 45 -5.53 -1.17 12.22
C ALA A 45 -4.18 -0.85 12.88
N GLU A 46 -3.20 -0.44 12.08
CA GLU A 46 -1.85 -0.06 12.51
C GLU A 46 -1.44 1.22 11.78
N PRO A 47 -2.00 2.38 12.18
CA PRO A 47 -1.74 3.64 11.51
C PRO A 47 -0.24 3.98 11.52
N TYR A 48 0.26 4.40 10.36
CA TYR A 48 1.62 4.89 10.18
C TYR A 48 1.60 6.34 9.69
N ASP A 49 2.72 7.03 9.88
CA ASP A 49 2.89 8.46 9.58
C ASP A 49 1.78 9.33 10.18
N VAL A 50 0.92 9.89 9.33
CA VAL A 50 -0.17 10.83 9.70
C VAL A 50 -1.55 10.25 9.38
N HIS A 51 -1.66 8.97 9.05
CA HIS A 51 -2.94 8.35 8.67
C HIS A 51 -3.95 8.27 9.81
N ASP A 52 -3.51 8.35 11.06
CA ASP A 52 -4.39 8.45 12.25
C ASP A 52 -5.15 9.79 12.32
N GLN A 53 -4.62 10.84 11.69
CA GLN A 53 -5.21 12.18 11.70
C GLN A 53 -6.12 12.46 10.48
N LEU A 54 -6.19 11.51 9.54
CA LEU A 54 -6.86 11.69 8.26
C LEU A 54 -8.17 10.89 8.20
N ASP A 55 -9.28 11.60 8.02
CA ASP A 55 -10.61 11.01 7.92
C ASP A 55 -10.85 10.40 6.53
N HIS A 56 -10.76 9.08 6.44
CA HIS A 56 -11.11 8.32 5.24
C HIS A 56 -11.93 7.07 5.58
N ASP A 57 -12.79 6.67 4.64
CA ASP A 57 -13.67 5.51 4.79
C ASP A 57 -13.06 4.28 4.10
N ILE A 58 -13.24 3.10 4.69
CA ILE A 58 -12.77 1.85 4.10
C ILE A 58 -13.95 1.15 3.40
N PRO A 59 -13.95 1.06 2.06
CA PRO A 59 -14.99 0.34 1.34
C PRO A 59 -14.87 -1.18 1.57
N VAL A 60 -15.99 -1.83 1.90
CA VAL A 60 -16.08 -3.29 2.10
C VAL A 60 -17.13 -3.85 1.15
N GLY A 61 -16.79 -4.98 0.51
CA GLY A 61 -17.71 -5.70 -0.39
C GLY A 61 -18.75 -6.50 0.38
N THR A 62 -19.83 -6.91 -0.29
CA THR A 62 -20.92 -7.71 0.33
C THR A 62 -21.10 -9.07 -0.34
N ARG A 63 -20.98 -9.10 -1.67
CA ARG A 63 -21.27 -10.25 -2.54
C ARG A 63 -20.06 -11.15 -2.80
N ARG A 64 -18.86 -10.65 -2.52
CA ARG A 64 -17.59 -11.40 -2.64
C ARG A 64 -17.17 -11.73 -4.07
N ASP A 65 -17.78 -11.09 -5.06
CA ASP A 65 -17.52 -11.31 -6.48
C ASP A 65 -16.41 -10.39 -7.02
N ARG A 66 -16.05 -10.59 -8.29
CA ARG A 66 -15.09 -9.73 -8.99
C ARG A 66 -15.59 -8.30 -9.15
N TYR A 67 -16.90 -8.10 -9.27
CA TYR A 67 -17.50 -6.77 -9.38
C TYR A 67 -17.33 -5.94 -8.11
N ASP A 68 -17.52 -6.52 -6.92
CA ASP A 68 -17.30 -5.84 -5.64
C ASP A 68 -15.85 -5.37 -5.50
N ARG A 69 -14.87 -6.20 -5.90
CA ARG A 69 -13.45 -5.81 -5.90
C ARG A 69 -13.18 -4.59 -6.78
N TYR A 70 -13.87 -4.50 -7.92
CA TYR A 70 -13.80 -3.30 -8.77
C TYR A 70 -14.45 -2.08 -8.12
N CYS A 71 -15.62 -2.24 -7.51
CA CYS A 71 -16.30 -1.15 -6.82
C CYS A 71 -15.45 -0.60 -5.66
N ILE A 72 -14.82 -1.48 -4.88
CA ILE A 72 -13.85 -1.13 -3.83
C ILE A 72 -12.71 -0.30 -4.42
N LEU A 73 -12.12 -0.72 -5.55
CA LEU A 73 -11.03 0.03 -6.19
C LEU A 73 -11.46 1.44 -6.65
N ILE A 74 -12.67 1.59 -7.20
CA ILE A 74 -13.17 2.93 -7.54
C ILE A 74 -13.31 3.80 -6.30
N GLU A 75 -13.88 3.24 -5.25
CA GLU A 75 -14.11 4.00 -4.03
C GLU A 75 -12.79 4.35 -3.36
N GLU A 76 -11.79 3.47 -3.38
CA GLU A 76 -10.43 3.77 -2.92
C GLU A 76 -9.78 4.91 -3.72
N MET A 77 -10.00 5.00 -5.03
CA MET A 77 -9.52 6.15 -5.81
C MET A 77 -10.18 7.46 -5.34
N ARG A 78 -11.47 7.44 -5.00
CA ARG A 78 -12.17 8.63 -4.46
C ARG A 78 -11.67 9.01 -3.08
N GLN A 79 -11.49 8.03 -2.19
CA GLN A 79 -10.93 8.26 -0.86
C GLN A 79 -9.47 8.74 -0.94
N SER A 80 -8.70 8.28 -1.93
CA SER A 80 -7.34 8.78 -2.17
C SER A 80 -7.34 10.26 -2.52
N VAL A 81 -8.27 10.71 -3.37
CA VAL A 81 -8.43 12.14 -3.67
C VAL A 81 -8.83 12.93 -2.43
N ARG A 82 -9.75 12.40 -1.60
CA ARG A 82 -10.14 13.03 -0.33
C ARG A 82 -8.95 13.22 0.62
N ILE A 83 -8.11 12.19 0.75
CA ILE A 83 -6.88 12.25 1.56
C ILE A 83 -5.94 13.34 1.02
N ILE A 84 -5.75 13.44 -0.31
CA ILE A 84 -4.89 14.47 -0.91
C ILE A 84 -5.39 15.87 -0.55
N VAL A 85 -6.71 16.11 -0.64
CA VAL A 85 -7.31 17.41 -0.29
C VAL A 85 -7.10 17.73 1.19
N GLN A 86 -7.36 16.77 2.09
CA GLN A 86 -7.13 16.95 3.52
C GLN A 86 -5.65 17.25 3.85
N CYS A 87 -4.72 16.55 3.21
CA CYS A 87 -3.29 16.80 3.37
C CYS A 87 -2.86 18.18 2.88
N LEU A 88 -3.52 18.72 1.84
CA LEU A 88 -3.24 20.08 1.35
C LEU A 88 -3.74 21.13 2.34
N ASP A 89 -4.93 20.93 2.93
CA ASP A 89 -5.51 21.86 3.89
C ASP A 89 -4.76 21.86 5.24
N GLN A 90 -4.22 20.71 5.64
CA GLN A 90 -3.54 20.52 6.92
C GLN A 90 -2.00 20.57 6.81
N MET A 91 -1.44 21.10 5.71
CA MET A 91 0.00 21.06 5.47
C MET A 91 0.77 21.95 6.46
N PRO A 92 1.59 21.39 7.39
CA PRO A 92 2.38 22.20 8.29
C PRO A 92 3.60 22.76 7.57
N SER A 93 3.94 24.01 7.85
CA SER A 93 5.24 24.57 7.45
C SER A 93 6.33 24.04 8.38
N GLY A 94 7.41 23.48 7.84
CA GLY A 94 8.49 22.97 8.66
C GLY A 94 9.65 22.37 7.89
N MET A 95 10.59 21.81 8.63
CA MET A 95 11.70 21.05 8.06
C MET A 95 11.20 19.71 7.52
N ILE A 96 11.49 19.43 6.26
CA ILE A 96 11.09 18.18 5.58
C ILE A 96 12.04 17.02 5.92
N LYS A 97 13.29 17.35 6.29
CA LYS A 97 14.32 16.37 6.64
C LYS A 97 14.54 16.38 8.14
N ALA A 98 14.88 15.22 8.69
CA ALA A 98 15.44 15.12 10.02
C ALA A 98 16.69 16.01 10.15
N ASP A 99 16.92 16.59 11.32
CA ASP A 99 18.09 17.46 11.58
C ASP A 99 19.40 16.65 11.76
N ASP A 100 19.32 15.32 11.71
CA ASP A 100 20.46 14.42 11.84
C ASP A 100 21.37 14.45 10.60
N ARG A 101 22.44 15.26 10.69
CA ARG A 101 23.45 15.47 9.63
C ARG A 101 24.30 14.24 9.29
N LYS A 102 24.20 13.17 10.10
CA LYS A 102 24.87 11.87 9.84
C LYS A 102 24.06 10.98 8.90
N LEU A 103 22.73 11.13 8.91
CA LEU A 103 21.80 10.31 8.14
C LEU A 103 21.29 11.07 6.92
N CYS A 104 20.88 12.33 7.12
CA CYS A 104 20.32 13.15 6.07
C CYS A 104 21.39 14.05 5.42
N PRO A 105 21.51 14.08 4.08
CA PRO A 105 22.42 15.00 3.43
C PRO A 105 21.92 16.45 3.55
N PRO A 106 22.83 17.42 3.76
CA PRO A 106 22.48 18.82 3.90
C PRO A 106 21.92 19.41 2.59
N SER A 107 21.27 20.57 2.68
CA SER A 107 20.79 21.30 1.50
C SER A 107 21.96 21.79 0.64
N ARG A 108 21.72 21.90 -0.68
CA ARG A 108 22.76 22.35 -1.63
C ARG A 108 23.24 23.78 -1.35
N SER A 109 22.39 24.65 -0.82
CA SER A 109 22.77 26.00 -0.42
C SER A 109 23.76 25.97 0.76
N ARG A 110 23.47 25.16 1.79
CA ARG A 110 24.32 25.03 2.98
C ARG A 110 25.67 24.40 2.65
N MET A 111 25.69 23.44 1.72
CA MET A 111 26.90 22.77 1.22
C MET A 111 27.96 23.76 0.70
N LYS A 112 27.54 24.85 0.05
CA LYS A 112 28.46 25.83 -0.53
C LYS A 112 29.09 26.77 0.52
N LEU A 113 28.46 26.90 1.68
CA LEU A 113 28.80 27.90 2.69
C LEU A 113 29.67 27.35 3.82
N SER A 114 29.63 26.05 4.10
CA SER A 114 30.33 25.45 5.23
C SER A 114 31.08 24.17 4.84
N MET A 115 32.36 24.10 5.20
CA MET A 115 33.20 22.91 5.04
C MET A 115 32.60 21.70 5.75
N GLU A 116 32.01 21.88 6.94
CA GLU A 116 31.38 20.80 7.71
C GLU A 116 30.26 20.13 6.93
N SER A 117 29.45 20.92 6.22
CA SER A 117 28.36 20.39 5.40
C SER A 117 28.85 19.61 4.17
N VAL A 118 30.03 19.95 3.63
CA VAL A 118 30.69 19.17 2.57
C VAL A 118 31.22 17.85 3.12
N VAL A 119 31.80 17.85 4.32
CA VAL A 119 32.26 16.63 5.00
C VAL A 119 31.07 15.71 5.27
N HIS A 120 29.99 16.22 5.86
CA HIS A 120 28.77 15.45 6.10
C HIS A 120 28.18 14.88 4.81
N TYR A 121 28.12 15.68 3.74
CA TYR A 121 27.67 15.21 2.44
C TYR A 121 28.53 14.06 1.92
N ARG A 122 29.87 14.20 1.95
CA ARG A 122 30.80 13.15 1.49
C ARG A 122 30.67 11.87 2.33
N THR A 123 30.49 11.98 3.63
CA THR A 123 30.28 10.83 4.53
C THR A 123 28.94 10.15 4.30
N ALA A 124 27.87 10.91 4.03
CA ALA A 124 26.54 10.36 3.73
C ALA A 124 26.47 9.74 2.33
N SER A 125 27.13 10.32 1.32
CA SER A 125 27.15 9.80 -0.06
C SER A 125 28.12 8.63 -0.25
N GLY A 126 29.22 8.59 0.52
CA GLY A 126 30.22 7.51 0.46
C GLY A 126 29.78 6.23 1.17
N ARG A 127 28.77 6.31 2.05
CA ARG A 127 28.06 5.14 2.55
C ARG A 127 26.94 4.81 1.56
N ALA A 128 27.11 3.75 0.79
CA ALA A 128 25.99 3.12 0.09
C ALA A 128 24.97 2.71 1.17
N VAL A 129 23.94 3.52 1.39
CA VAL A 129 22.87 3.20 2.33
C VAL A 129 21.99 2.16 1.65
N SER A 130 22.42 0.92 1.71
CA SER A 130 21.51 -0.23 1.65
C SER A 130 20.59 -0.09 2.86
N PHE A 131 19.36 0.40 2.67
CA PHE A 131 18.34 0.36 3.72
C PHE A 131 18.03 -1.13 3.98
N VAL A 132 18.76 -1.72 4.92
CA VAL A 132 18.45 -2.98 5.57
C VAL A 132 17.95 -2.60 6.94
N VAL A 133 16.73 -3.00 7.28
CA VAL A 133 16.21 -2.88 8.65
C VAL A 133 17.14 -3.71 9.55
N VAL A 134 17.98 -3.03 10.32
CA VAL A 134 18.80 -3.65 11.36
C VAL A 134 18.01 -3.51 12.66
N LEU A 135 17.28 -4.57 13.03
CA LEU A 135 17.00 -4.78 14.43
C LEU A 135 18.31 -5.21 15.10
N HIS A 136 18.49 -4.71 16.32
CA HIS A 136 19.58 -5.04 17.22
C HIS A 136 19.88 -6.56 17.14
N ASP A 137 21.16 -6.91 16.97
CA ASP A 137 21.73 -8.25 16.89
C ASP A 137 21.92 -8.84 15.48
N SER A 138 23.09 -8.55 14.91
CA SER A 138 23.99 -9.51 14.27
C SER A 138 23.41 -10.60 13.35
N ASN A 139 22.47 -10.29 12.45
CA ASN A 139 22.20 -11.13 11.29
C ASN A 139 21.67 -10.29 10.12
N VAL A 140 22.46 -10.21 9.04
CA VAL A 140 22.04 -9.61 7.77
C VAL A 140 21.05 -10.57 7.11
N LEU A 141 19.76 -10.42 7.44
CA LEU A 141 18.71 -11.05 6.67
C LEU A 141 18.71 -10.41 5.27
N ARG A 142 18.82 -11.24 4.22
CA ARG A 142 18.57 -10.76 2.86
C ARG A 142 17.19 -10.11 2.85
N PRO A 143 17.03 -8.90 2.29
CA PRO A 143 15.72 -8.28 2.18
C PRO A 143 14.86 -9.17 1.28
N ARG A 144 14.03 -10.00 1.90
CA ARG A 144 12.98 -10.73 1.20
C ARG A 144 11.85 -9.73 1.04
N SER A 145 11.74 -9.14 -0.15
CA SER A 145 10.54 -8.37 -0.46
C SER A 145 9.37 -9.35 -0.51
N GLU A 146 8.64 -9.43 0.60
CA GLU A 146 7.25 -9.85 0.54
C GLU A 146 6.51 -8.74 -0.18
N ARG A 147 6.55 -8.77 -1.51
CA ARG A 147 5.69 -7.94 -2.34
C ARG A 147 4.28 -8.17 -1.84
N ALA A 148 3.65 -7.12 -1.30
CA ALA A 148 2.31 -7.13 -0.75
C ALA A 148 1.40 -8.02 -1.59
N CYS A 149 1.25 -9.23 -1.06
CA CYS A 149 0.37 -10.32 -1.40
C CYS A 149 -0.67 -10.04 -2.50
N GLN A 150 -0.24 -10.14 -3.78
CA GLN A 150 -1.15 -10.40 -4.91
C GLN A 150 -0.51 -11.36 -5.92
N ARG A 151 0.67 -11.06 -6.48
CA ARG A 151 1.25 -11.92 -7.53
C ARG A 151 1.71 -13.29 -7.05
N THR A 152 2.20 -13.43 -5.82
CA THR A 152 2.80 -14.69 -5.35
C THR A 152 1.78 -15.64 -4.74
N THR A 153 0.73 -15.10 -4.10
CA THR A 153 -0.33 -15.85 -3.43
C THR A 153 -1.56 -16.05 -4.32
N VAL A 154 -1.96 -15.03 -5.09
CA VAL A 154 -3.17 -15.13 -5.93
C VAL A 154 -2.94 -15.94 -7.18
N VAL A 155 -1.77 -15.82 -7.85
CA VAL A 155 -1.50 -16.49 -9.13
C VAL A 155 -1.60 -18.02 -9.06
N PRO A 156 -1.05 -18.71 -8.03
CA PRO A 156 -1.25 -20.15 -7.88
C PRO A 156 -2.73 -20.53 -7.67
N LEU A 157 -3.47 -19.66 -6.97
CA LEU A 157 -4.88 -19.86 -6.61
C LEU A 157 -5.87 -19.42 -7.70
N LEU A 158 -5.40 -18.81 -8.80
CA LEU A 158 -6.25 -18.51 -9.95
C LEU A 158 -6.91 -19.78 -10.50
N SER A 159 -6.15 -20.88 -10.53
CA SER A 159 -6.69 -22.19 -10.91
C SER A 159 -7.89 -22.60 -10.03
N GLU A 160 -7.84 -22.29 -8.74
CA GLU A 160 -8.90 -22.62 -7.78
C GLU A 160 -10.12 -21.70 -7.90
N LEU A 161 -9.88 -20.44 -8.24
CA LEU A 161 -10.90 -19.43 -8.50
C LEU A 161 -11.64 -19.70 -9.82
N ASP A 162 -10.94 -20.22 -10.82
CA ASP A 162 -11.46 -20.45 -12.16
C ASP A 162 -12.04 -21.87 -12.36
N ARG A 163 -11.91 -22.77 -11.38
CA ARG A 163 -12.31 -24.20 -11.46
C ARG A 163 -13.75 -24.46 -11.93
N ASN A 164 -14.67 -23.53 -11.71
CA ASN A 164 -16.10 -23.67 -12.04
C ASN A 164 -16.58 -22.63 -13.07
N HIS A 165 -15.70 -21.87 -13.69
CA HIS A 165 -16.07 -20.83 -14.66
C HIS A 165 -15.73 -21.29 -16.08
N LEU A 166 -16.75 -21.31 -16.96
CA LEU A 166 -16.62 -21.74 -18.35
C LEU A 166 -15.83 -20.70 -19.16
N ILE A 167 -14.73 -21.13 -19.76
CA ILE A 167 -14.11 -20.45 -20.90
C ILE A 167 -14.80 -21.02 -22.15
N HIS A 168 -15.86 -20.35 -22.62
CA HIS A 168 -16.43 -20.62 -23.95
C HIS A 168 -15.98 -19.54 -24.93
#